data_AF-A0A8D8VBJ7-F1
#
_entry.id   AF-A0A8D8VBJ7-F1
#
_cell.length_a   1.000
_cell.length_b   1.000
_cell.length_c   1.000
_cell.angle_alpha   90.00
_cell.angle_beta   90.00
_cell.angle_gamma   90.00
#
_symmetry.space_group_name_H-M   'P 1'
#
loop_
_entity.id
_entity.type
_entity.pdbx_description
1 polymer ?
#
loop_
_entity_poly.entity_id
_entity_poly.type
_entity_poly.pdbx_seq_one_letter_code
_entity_poly.pdbx_strand_id
1 'polypeptide(L)'
;MSGIQDHPPSQNPMDQHQQNTTSAHNNESAGEDSEDESEILEESPCGRWLKRREEVEQRDVPGIDSAFLAMDTEEGVEVVWNEVQFSERKNFKAQEEKIQTVFENLTQLEHPNIVKFHRYWTDTHNDKPRLFTLLFSAHYPRQSHL
;
A
#
# COMPACT_ATOMS: atom_id res chain seq x y z
N MET A 1 39.64 33.39 -48.74
CA MET A 1 39.34 33.84 -47.37
C MET A 1 38.05 34.65 -47.41
N SER A 2 37.03 34.10 -46.74
CA SER A 2 35.86 34.72 -46.08
C SER A 2 35.09 35.89 -46.70
N GLY A 3 33.75 35.75 -46.74
CA GLY A 3 32.78 36.84 -46.77
C GLY A 3 31.36 36.38 -47.12
N ILE A 4 30.50 36.24 -46.10
CA ILE A 4 29.11 35.76 -46.15
C ILE A 4 28.17 36.90 -46.60
N GLN A 5 27.13 36.60 -47.38
CA GLN A 5 26.12 37.55 -47.84
C GLN A 5 24.73 37.17 -47.29
N ASP A 6 24.15 38.04 -46.46
CA ASP A 6 22.78 38.00 -45.95
C ASP A 6 21.74 38.40 -47.00
N HIS A 7 20.60 37.72 -47.04
CA HIS A 7 19.34 38.23 -47.61
C HIS A 7 18.12 37.67 -46.86
N PRO A 8 17.12 38.51 -46.50
CA PRO A 8 15.94 38.10 -45.72
C PRO A 8 14.81 37.53 -46.59
N PRO A 9 13.85 36.77 -46.00
CA PRO A 9 12.75 36.17 -46.74
C PRO A 9 11.57 37.15 -46.99
N SER A 10 10.85 36.86 -48.07
CA SER A 10 9.75 37.62 -48.66
C SER A 10 8.44 37.49 -47.87
N GLN A 11 7.77 38.62 -47.62
CA GLN A 11 6.32 38.76 -47.32
C GLN A 11 5.53 38.52 -48.64
N ASN A 12 4.23 38.18 -48.76
CA ASN A 12 2.97 38.31 -47.99
C ASN A 12 1.86 37.55 -48.82
N PRO A 13 0.50 37.62 -48.62
CA PRO A 13 -0.36 38.07 -47.50
C PRO A 13 -1.68 37.25 -47.25
N MET A 14 -2.49 37.72 -46.27
CA MET A 14 -3.99 37.67 -46.15
C MET A 14 -4.68 36.34 -45.75
N ASP A 15 -5.73 36.27 -44.92
CA ASP A 15 -6.42 37.20 -43.99
C ASP A 15 -7.49 36.37 -43.21
N GLN A 16 -8.08 36.99 -42.18
CA GLN A 16 -9.30 36.64 -41.43
C GLN A 16 -9.15 36.01 -40.03
N HIS A 17 -8.92 36.91 -39.07
CA HIS A 17 -9.52 36.83 -37.73
C HIS A 17 -10.99 37.31 -37.79
N GLN A 18 -11.89 36.58 -37.14
CA GLN A 18 -13.06 37.19 -36.51
C GLN A 18 -13.17 36.66 -35.06
N GLN A 19 -13.04 37.57 -34.11
CA GLN A 19 -13.12 37.36 -32.67
C GLN A 19 -14.58 37.43 -32.20
N ASN A 20 -14.96 36.55 -31.27
CA ASN A 20 -15.99 36.71 -30.22
C ASN A 20 -16.11 35.34 -29.51
N THR A 21 -16.12 35.14 -28.19
CA THR A 21 -16.34 35.99 -27.02
C THR A 21 -15.78 35.28 -25.77
N THR A 22 -15.40 36.08 -24.77
CA THR A 22 -15.05 35.82 -23.37
C THR A 22 -15.68 34.60 -22.68
N SER A 23 -14.87 33.82 -21.94
CA SER A 23 -15.12 33.37 -20.54
C SER A 23 -13.87 32.65 -19.99
N ALA A 24 -13.33 33.17 -18.89
CA ALA A 24 -12.26 32.55 -18.11
C ALA A 24 -12.76 31.34 -17.30
N HIS A 25 -11.81 30.56 -16.77
CA HIS A 25 -11.91 29.48 -15.78
C HIS A 25 -12.11 28.05 -16.27
N ASN A 26 -11.01 27.27 -16.33
CA ASN A 26 -10.64 26.28 -15.30
C ASN A 26 -9.58 25.35 -15.90
N ASN A 27 -8.34 25.48 -15.44
CA ASN A 27 -7.76 24.74 -14.32
C ASN A 27 -7.35 23.33 -14.75
N GLU A 28 -6.07 23.24 -15.12
CA GLU A 28 -5.11 22.26 -14.62
C GLU A 28 -5.65 20.85 -14.33
N SER A 29 -5.24 19.92 -15.20
CA SER A 29 -4.74 18.58 -14.83
C SER A 29 -5.09 18.10 -13.42
N ALA A 30 -6.34 17.67 -13.22
CA ALA A 30 -6.74 16.88 -12.08
C ALA A 30 -6.96 15.45 -12.56
N GLY A 31 -5.88 14.67 -12.57
CA GLY A 31 -5.91 13.25 -12.94
C GLY A 31 -4.71 12.46 -12.40
N GLU A 32 -3.97 13.01 -11.44
CA GLU A 32 -2.81 12.35 -10.81
C GLU A 32 -2.95 12.46 -9.28
N ASP A 33 -3.91 11.71 -8.71
CA ASP A 33 -3.95 11.50 -7.25
C ASP A 33 -4.56 10.12 -6.91
N SER A 34 -4.40 9.13 -7.79
CA SER A 34 -5.03 7.80 -7.61
C SER A 34 -4.07 6.62 -7.80
N GLU A 35 -2.79 6.87 -8.11
CA GLU A 35 -1.83 5.80 -8.44
C GLU A 35 -0.91 5.41 -7.27
N ASP A 36 -0.86 6.19 -6.18
CA ASP A 36 0.05 5.96 -5.05
C ASP A 36 -0.51 4.99 -3.99
N GLU A 37 -1.84 4.94 -3.82
CA GLU A 37 -2.50 4.08 -2.79
C GLU A 37 -2.36 2.58 -3.09
N SER A 38 -2.08 2.22 -4.35
CA SER A 38 -1.82 0.84 -4.77
C SER A 38 -0.34 0.46 -4.77
N GLU A 39 0.56 1.34 -4.33
CA GLU A 39 1.99 1.05 -4.29
C GLU A 39 2.26 -0.14 -3.35
N ILE A 40 2.93 -1.16 -3.90
CA ILE A 40 3.33 -2.34 -3.14
C ILE A 40 4.61 -2.00 -2.36
N LEU A 41 4.50 -1.98 -1.04
CA LEU A 41 5.62 -1.71 -0.14
C LEU A 41 6.46 -2.95 0.14
N GLU A 42 5.81 -4.10 0.27
CA GLU A 42 6.46 -5.36 0.67
C GLU A 42 5.68 -6.56 0.14
N GLU A 43 6.37 -7.69 -0.01
CA GLU A 43 5.82 -8.96 -0.49
C GLU A 43 6.08 -10.05 0.56
N SER A 44 5.08 -10.90 0.81
CA SER A 44 5.24 -12.04 1.72
C SER A 44 6.34 -13.00 1.24
N PRO A 45 6.95 -13.83 2.12
CA PRO A 45 8.03 -14.75 1.73
C PRO A 45 7.69 -15.74 0.60
N CYS A 46 6.40 -15.98 0.33
CA CYS A 46 5.92 -16.85 -0.74
C CYS A 46 5.36 -16.09 -1.96
N GLY A 47 5.37 -14.77 -1.93
CA GLY A 47 4.87 -13.90 -2.99
C GLY A 47 3.36 -13.78 -3.14
N ARG A 48 2.59 -14.51 -2.34
CA ARG A 48 1.12 -14.50 -2.41
C ARG A 48 0.51 -13.17 -1.95
N TRP A 49 1.00 -12.59 -0.86
CA TRP A 49 0.42 -11.38 -0.27
C TRP A 49 1.30 -10.16 -0.53
N LEU A 50 0.68 -9.10 -1.03
CA LEU A 50 1.33 -7.84 -1.39
C LEU A 50 0.87 -6.73 -0.45
N LYS A 51 1.75 -6.24 0.42
CA LYS A 51 1.51 -5.14 1.36
C LYS A 51 1.42 -3.82 0.62
N ARG A 52 0.41 -3.02 0.91
CA ARG A 52 0.19 -1.68 0.36
C ARG A 52 0.59 -0.58 1.35
N ARG A 53 0.64 0.65 0.86
CA ARG A 53 0.89 1.86 1.65
C ARG A 53 -0.24 2.22 2.62
N GLU A 54 -1.47 1.81 2.32
CA GLU A 54 -2.65 2.08 3.15
C GLU A 54 -2.52 1.43 4.54
N GLU A 55 -2.46 2.26 5.58
CA GLU A 55 -2.48 1.82 6.98
C GLU A 55 -3.92 1.59 7.45
N VAL A 56 -4.16 0.50 8.14
CA VAL A 56 -5.48 0.13 8.65
C VAL A 56 -5.59 0.57 10.11
N GLU A 57 -6.47 1.53 10.40
CA GLU A 57 -6.81 1.91 11.77
C GLU A 57 -7.56 0.76 12.47
N GLN A 58 -6.82 -0.12 13.13
CA GLN A 58 -7.40 -1.09 14.04
C GLN A 58 -7.60 -0.41 15.40
N ARG A 59 -8.87 -0.15 15.76
CA ARG A 59 -9.18 0.41 17.08
C ARG A 59 -8.67 -0.53 18.18
N ASP A 60 -7.65 -0.09 18.90
CA ASP A 60 -7.18 -0.62 20.17
C ASP A 60 -6.94 -2.14 20.20
N VAL A 61 -6.22 -2.70 19.23
CA VAL A 61 -5.77 -4.10 19.31
C VAL A 61 -4.45 -4.15 20.10
N PRO A 62 -4.45 -4.63 21.36
CA PRO A 62 -3.26 -4.62 22.18
C PRO A 62 -2.20 -5.58 21.60
N GLY A 63 -0.99 -5.07 21.44
CA GLY A 63 0.17 -5.85 20.99
C GLY A 63 0.35 -5.91 19.47
N ILE A 64 -0.42 -5.16 18.68
CA ILE A 64 -0.10 -4.88 17.27
C ILE A 64 0.60 -3.53 17.19
N ASP A 65 1.76 -3.47 16.55
CA ASP A 65 2.54 -2.23 16.42
C ASP A 65 2.13 -1.45 15.17
N SER A 66 1.84 -2.14 14.09
CA SER A 66 1.41 -1.53 12.82
C SER A 66 0.52 -2.47 12.03
N ALA A 67 -0.42 -1.92 11.27
CA ALA A 67 -1.34 -2.71 10.46
C ALA A 67 -1.54 -2.05 9.10
N PHE A 68 -1.39 -2.83 8.04
CA PHE A 68 -1.47 -2.35 6.66
C PHE A 68 -2.46 -3.17 5.85
N LEU A 69 -3.00 -2.58 4.80
CA LEU A 69 -3.78 -3.33 3.83
C LEU A 69 -2.85 -4.14 2.94
N ALA A 70 -3.25 -5.35 2.58
CA ALA A 70 -2.55 -6.18 1.63
C ALA A 70 -3.52 -6.90 0.69
N MET A 71 -3.05 -7.24 -0.50
CA MET A 71 -3.80 -8.00 -1.49
C MET A 71 -3.34 -9.46 -1.50
N ASP A 72 -4.29 -10.39 -1.37
CA ASP A 72 -4.06 -11.81 -1.67
C ASP A 72 -4.20 -12.03 -3.17
N THR A 73 -3.07 -12.31 -3.84
CA THR A 73 -3.03 -12.46 -5.30
C THR A 73 -3.63 -13.78 -5.80
N GLU A 74 -3.78 -14.79 -4.93
CA GLU A 74 -4.36 -16.08 -5.31
C GLU A 74 -5.88 -16.05 -5.20
N GLU A 75 -6.41 -15.50 -4.09
CA GLU A 75 -7.86 -15.42 -3.87
C GLU A 75 -8.48 -14.12 -4.41
N GLY A 76 -7.66 -13.11 -4.71
CA GLY A 76 -8.12 -11.80 -5.21
C GLY A 76 -8.88 -10.99 -4.16
N VAL A 77 -8.57 -11.20 -2.88
CA VAL A 77 -9.24 -10.56 -1.75
C VAL A 77 -8.28 -9.74 -0.90
N GLU A 78 -8.84 -8.77 -0.19
CA GLU A 78 -8.08 -7.93 0.73
C GLU A 78 -7.88 -8.62 2.08
N VAL A 79 -6.67 -8.45 2.61
CA VAL A 79 -6.26 -8.97 3.91
C VAL A 79 -5.52 -7.88 4.68
N VAL A 80 -5.46 -8.03 6.00
CA VAL A 80 -4.77 -7.10 6.89
C VAL A 80 -3.44 -7.68 7.30
N TRP A 81 -2.37 -6.97 6.96
CA TRP A 81 -0.99 -7.24 7.29
C TRP A 81 -0.62 -6.60 8.62
N ASN A 82 -0.57 -7.41 9.67
CA ASN A 82 -0.28 -6.97 11.02
C ASN A 82 1.18 -7.24 11.36
N GLU A 83 1.85 -6.23 11.89
CA GLU A 83 3.25 -6.28 12.28
C GLU A 83 3.38 -6.18 13.79
N VAL A 84 4.12 -7.12 14.37
CA VAL A 84 4.41 -7.19 15.80
C VAL A 84 5.92 -7.29 16.01
N GLN A 85 6.49 -6.29 16.68
CA GLN A 85 7.91 -6.14 16.93
C GLN A 85 8.24 -6.53 18.37
N PHE A 86 9.13 -7.52 18.51
CA PHE A 86 9.65 -7.92 19.81
C PHE A 86 11.08 -7.42 19.99
N SER A 87 11.27 -6.55 20.98
CA SER A 87 12.55 -5.91 21.30
C SER A 87 13.41 -6.68 22.32
N GLU A 88 12.81 -7.64 23.04
CA GLU A 88 13.46 -8.33 24.15
C GLU A 88 14.41 -9.44 23.66
N ARG A 89 15.68 -9.37 24.06
CA ARG A 89 16.70 -10.37 23.65
C ARG A 89 16.89 -11.51 24.66
N LYS A 90 16.53 -11.31 25.93
CA LYS A 90 16.74 -12.31 26.99
C LYS A 90 15.48 -13.18 27.11
N ASN A 91 15.64 -14.49 27.04
CA ASN A 91 14.55 -15.50 27.11
C ASN A 91 13.54 -15.51 25.95
N PHE A 92 13.71 -14.67 24.92
CA PHE A 92 12.81 -14.64 23.77
C PHE A 92 12.61 -16.00 23.12
N LYS A 93 13.67 -16.83 23.02
CA LYS A 93 13.57 -18.16 22.41
C LYS A 93 12.50 -19.07 23.05
N ALA A 94 12.36 -19.04 24.37
CA ALA A 94 11.34 -19.83 25.06
C ALA A 94 9.93 -19.23 24.93
N GLN A 95 9.84 -17.92 24.70
CA GLN A 95 8.59 -17.23 24.42
C GLN A 95 8.18 -17.39 22.95
N GLU A 96 9.15 -17.43 22.03
CA GLU A 96 8.99 -17.63 20.60
C GLU A 96 8.28 -18.94 20.31
N GLU A 97 8.70 -20.05 20.92
CA GLU A 97 8.02 -21.35 20.78
C GLU A 97 6.55 -21.27 21.26
N LYS A 98 6.28 -20.54 22.34
CA LYS A 98 4.90 -20.33 22.83
C LYS A 98 4.09 -19.46 21.90
N ILE A 99 4.67 -18.38 21.38
CA ILE A 99 4.04 -17.46 20.42
C ILE A 99 3.70 -18.20 19.13
N GLN A 100 4.67 -18.95 18.58
CA GLN A 100 4.44 -19.79 17.40
C GLN A 100 3.31 -20.78 17.65
N THR A 101 3.30 -21.46 18.80
CA THR A 101 2.21 -22.37 19.17
C THR A 101 0.85 -21.66 19.21
N VAL A 102 0.79 -20.45 19.76
CA VAL A 102 -0.46 -19.65 19.78
C VAL A 102 -0.89 -19.31 18.36
N PHE A 103 0.02 -18.87 17.50
CA PHE A 103 -0.30 -18.53 16.11
C PHE A 103 -0.75 -19.75 15.31
N GLU A 104 -0.10 -20.90 15.45
CA GLU A 104 -0.54 -22.16 14.83
C GLU A 104 -1.93 -22.61 15.30
N ASN A 105 -2.30 -22.32 16.55
CA ASN A 105 -3.65 -22.62 17.02
C ASN A 105 -4.68 -21.65 16.43
N LEU A 106 -4.30 -20.38 16.27
CA LEU A 106 -5.18 -19.36 15.69
C LEU A 106 -5.44 -19.60 14.20
N THR A 107 -4.49 -20.15 13.44
CA THR A 107 -4.67 -20.45 12.00
C THR A 107 -5.69 -21.56 11.76
N GLN A 108 -5.91 -22.42 12.76
CA GLN A 108 -6.90 -23.49 12.72
C GLN A 108 -8.29 -23.05 13.20
N LEU A 109 -8.42 -21.83 13.73
CA LEU A 109 -9.66 -21.33 14.29
C LEU A 109 -10.55 -20.75 13.18
N GLU A 110 -11.69 -21.39 12.94
CA GLU A 110 -12.69 -20.92 11.98
C GLU A 110 -14.03 -20.73 12.67
N HIS A 111 -14.49 -19.48 12.73
CA HIS A 111 -15.78 -19.15 13.33
C HIS A 111 -16.38 -17.90 12.67
N PRO A 112 -17.70 -17.84 12.43
CA PRO A 112 -18.34 -16.71 11.74
C PRO A 112 -18.14 -15.33 12.39
N ASN A 113 -17.94 -15.30 13.71
CA ASN A 113 -17.76 -14.08 14.49
C ASN A 113 -16.31 -13.83 14.94
N ILE A 114 -15.36 -14.62 14.47
CA ILE A 114 -13.93 -14.45 14.79
C ILE A 114 -13.22 -14.14 13.48
N VAL A 115 -12.38 -13.11 13.50
CA VAL A 115 -11.59 -12.76 12.31
C VAL A 115 -10.68 -13.94 11.97
N LYS A 116 -10.79 -14.42 10.73
CA LYS A 116 -10.00 -15.55 10.26
C LYS A 116 -8.53 -15.14 10.17
N PHE A 117 -7.69 -15.92 10.83
CA PHE A 117 -6.24 -15.80 10.76
C PHE A 117 -5.71 -16.73 9.67
N HIS A 118 -5.08 -16.17 8.65
CA HIS A 118 -4.65 -16.92 7.47
C HIS A 118 -3.27 -17.54 7.66
N ARG A 119 -2.30 -16.71 8.01
CA ARG A 119 -0.90 -17.14 8.08
C ARG A 119 -0.05 -16.18 8.90
N TYR A 120 1.11 -16.66 9.30
CA TYR A 120 2.17 -15.83 9.85
C TYR A 120 3.54 -16.25 9.35
N TRP A 121 4.50 -15.35 9.50
CA TRP A 121 5.93 -15.65 9.40
C TRP A 121 6.71 -14.70 10.29
N THR A 122 8.00 -14.98 10.41
CA THR A 122 8.93 -14.19 11.22
C THR A 122 10.09 -13.74 10.36
N ASP A 123 10.38 -12.44 10.39
CA ASP A 123 11.59 -11.89 9.82
C ASP A 123 12.69 -11.84 10.87
N THR A 124 13.68 -12.72 10.69
CA THR A 124 14.85 -12.79 11.56
C THR A 124 16.04 -12.14 10.86
N HIS A 125 16.18 -10.80 10.97
CA HIS A 125 17.42 -10.13 10.62
C HIS A 125 18.26 -9.92 11.89
N ASN A 126 19.51 -10.39 11.90
CA ASN A 126 20.31 -10.55 13.11
C ASN A 126 20.57 -9.23 13.90
N ASP A 127 20.36 -8.08 13.26
CA ASP A 127 20.58 -6.73 13.81
C ASP A 127 19.28 -5.94 14.05
N LYS A 128 18.10 -6.49 13.72
CA LYS A 128 16.80 -5.83 13.87
C LYS A 128 15.97 -6.50 14.98
N PRO A 129 15.00 -5.79 15.59
CA PRO A 129 13.97 -6.44 16.41
C PRO A 129 13.29 -7.55 15.60
N ARG A 130 12.85 -8.61 16.27
CA ARG A 130 12.16 -9.72 15.60
C ARG A 130 10.77 -9.24 15.22
N LEU A 131 10.50 -9.24 13.92
CA LEU A 131 9.22 -8.85 13.37
C LEU A 131 8.41 -10.11 13.08
N PHE A 132 7.24 -10.22 13.69
CA PHE A 132 6.24 -11.20 13.32
C PHE A 132 5.22 -10.51 12.44
N THR A 133 4.97 -11.10 11.29
CA THR A 133 3.94 -10.64 10.38
C THR A 133 2.79 -11.62 10.41
N LEU A 134 1.59 -11.10 10.65
CA LEU A 134 0.35 -11.85 10.85
C LEU A 134 -0.68 -11.40 9.81
N LEU A 135 -1.29 -12.33 9.09
CA LEU A 135 -2.31 -12.03 8.08
C LEU A 135 -3.70 -12.39 8.57
N PHE A 136 -4.57 -11.40 8.63
CA PHE A 136 -5.98 -11.56 8.99
C PHE A 136 -6.87 -11.21 7.82
N SER A 137 -8.07 -11.79 7.76
CA SER A 137 -9.06 -11.34 6.78
C SER A 137 -9.43 -9.87 7.01
N ALA A 138 -9.51 -9.07 5.94
CA ALA A 138 -10.05 -7.72 6.04
C ALA A 138 -11.54 -7.81 6.39
N HIS A 139 -11.90 -7.38 7.61
CA HIS A 139 -13.28 -7.18 7.98
C HIS A 139 -13.56 -5.68 7.98
N TYR A 140 -13.91 -5.15 6.82
CA TYR A 140 -14.41 -3.78 6.74
C TYR A 140 -15.66 -3.69 7.63
N PRO A 141 -15.74 -2.73 8.57
CA PRO A 141 -17.03 -2.38 9.13
C PRO A 141 -17.91 -2.06 7.91
N ARG A 142 -19.03 -2.78 7.74
CA ARG A 142 -19.96 -2.48 6.66
C ARG A 142 -20.25 -0.99 6.75
N GLN A 143 -19.74 -0.20 5.80
CA GLN A 143 -20.16 1.17 5.65
C GLN A 143 -21.64 1.10 5.31
N SER A 144 -22.48 1.30 6.33
CA SER A 144 -23.89 1.58 6.13
C SER A 144 -23.94 2.88 5.35
N HIS A 145 -23.96 2.77 4.02
CA HIS A 145 -24.37 3.87 3.17
C HIS A 145 -25.82 4.17 3.56
N LEU A 146 -25.98 5.27 4.30
CA LEU A 146 -27.25 5.91 4.61
C LEU A 146 -27.42 7.09 3.66
#